data_AF-A0A8S2TK24-F1
#
_entry.id   AF-A0A8S2TK24-F1
#
_cell.length_a   1.000
_cell.length_b   1.000
_cell.length_c   1.000
_cell.angle_alpha   90.00
_cell.angle_beta   90.00
_cell.angle_gamma   90.00
#
_symmetry.space_group_name_H-M   'P 1'
#
loop_
_entity.id
_entity.type
_entity.pdbx_description
1 polymer ?
#
loop_
_entity_poly.entity_id
_entity_poly.type
_entity_poly.pdbx_seq_one_letter_code
_entity_poly.pdbx_strand_id
1 'polypeptide(L)'
;NEHINTGEQQPNLRCLICYIAEKPSRKINSYHEHASYLHSGRLFQHEIVVQEEGFSASSTSFFIGCNTDDFMTFRLELQRSTGTVTLSHSGSNSIYNHEQICATF
;
A
#
# COMPACT_ATOMS: atom_id res chain seq x y z
N ASN A 1 -8.23 -21.02 -7.35
CA ASN A 1 -7.88 -20.96 -5.92
C ASN A 1 -6.41 -21.22 -5.77
N GLU A 2 -5.59 -20.17 -5.88
CA GLU A 2 -4.15 -20.27 -5.61
C GLU A 2 -3.95 -20.22 -4.10
N HIS A 3 -3.55 -21.34 -3.50
CA HIS A 3 -3.13 -21.37 -2.10
C HIS A 3 -1.66 -20.99 -2.00
N ILE A 4 -1.34 -20.06 -1.10
CA ILE A 4 0.05 -19.70 -0.79
C ILE A 4 0.64 -20.85 0.04
N ASN A 5 1.63 -21.54 -0.50
CA ASN A 5 2.43 -22.53 0.21
C ASN A 5 3.77 -21.90 0.59
N THR A 6 3.90 -21.50 1.85
CA THR A 6 5.12 -20.84 2.34
C THR A 6 6.33 -21.78 2.42
N GLY A 7 6.14 -23.09 2.24
CA GLY A 7 7.22 -24.09 2.21
C GLY A 7 7.81 -24.30 0.81
N GLU A 8 7.23 -23.72 -0.24
CA GLU A 8 7.65 -23.92 -1.62
C GLU A 8 7.83 -22.56 -2.33
N GLN A 9 8.82 -22.46 -3.22
CA GLN A 9 8.91 -21.28 -4.08
C GLN A 9 7.78 -21.30 -5.12
N GLN A 10 6.96 -20.25 -5.12
CA GLN A 10 5.86 -20.07 -6.07
C GLN A 10 6.12 -18.86 -6.98
N PRO A 11 7.04 -18.96 -7.96
CA PRO A 11 7.54 -17.82 -8.74
C PRO A 11 6.50 -17.15 -9.64
N ASN A 12 5.38 -17.82 -9.92
CA ASN A 12 4.30 -17.32 -10.77
C ASN A 12 3.08 -16.83 -9.97
N LEU A 13 3.10 -16.93 -8.64
CA LEU A 13 2.00 -16.47 -7.81
C LEU A 13 1.86 -14.95 -7.92
N ARG A 14 0.70 -14.50 -8.39
CA ARG A 14 0.36 -13.08 -8.44
C ARG A 14 -0.20 -12.66 -7.08
N CYS A 15 0.27 -11.53 -6.57
CA CYS A 15 -0.21 -10.97 -5.32
C CYS A 15 -0.45 -9.46 -5.45
N LEU A 16 -1.45 -8.99 -4.71
CA LEU A 16 -1.58 -7.59 -4.38
C LEU A 16 -0.50 -7.22 -3.35
N ILE A 17 0.34 -6.27 -3.70
CA ILE A 17 1.33 -5.66 -2.82
C ILE A 17 0.71 -4.38 -2.28
N CYS A 18 0.59 -4.33 -0.95
CA CYS A 18 0.18 -3.14 -0.21
C CYS A 18 1.39 -2.69 0.62
N TYR A 19 1.97 -1.55 0.25
CA TYR A 19 3.08 -0.95 0.98
C TYR A 19 2.60 0.29 1.72
N ILE A 20 2.92 0.35 3.01
CA ILE A 20 2.62 1.47 3.89
C ILE A 20 3.96 2.08 4.27
N ALA A 21 4.21 3.30 3.80
CA ALA A 21 5.45 4.01 4.10
C ALA A 21 5.57 4.32 5.59
N GLU A 22 6.80 4.35 6.13
CA GLU A 22 7.00 4.54 7.57
C GLU A 22 6.58 5.94 8.06
N LYS A 23 6.72 7.01 7.25
CA LYS A 23 6.34 8.40 7.60
C LYS A 23 5.99 9.26 6.36
N PRO A 24 5.16 10.33 6.50
CA PRO A 24 4.94 11.31 5.43
C PRO A 24 6.21 12.13 5.22
N SER A 25 6.65 12.30 3.96
CA SER A 25 7.79 13.19 3.69
C SER A 25 7.36 14.65 3.89
N ARG A 26 8.14 15.39 4.69
CA ARG A 26 8.13 16.85 4.60
C ARG A 26 8.95 17.23 3.37
N LYS A 27 8.29 17.49 2.24
CA LYS A 27 8.80 18.15 1.03
C LYS A 27 10.31 17.94 0.77
N ILE A 28 10.73 16.87 0.09
CA ILE A 28 12.07 16.80 -0.52
C ILE A 28 11.98 16.12 -1.90
N ASN A 29 12.41 16.85 -2.93
CA ASN A 29 12.33 16.50 -4.36
C ASN A 29 13.37 15.44 -4.82
N SER A 30 13.81 14.51 -3.97
CA SER A 30 14.84 13.53 -4.39
C SER A 30 14.99 12.27 -3.51
N TYR A 31 13.92 11.71 -2.93
CA TYR A 31 14.02 10.50 -2.09
C TYR A 31 12.99 9.42 -2.45
N HIS A 32 13.43 8.16 -2.45
CA HIS A 32 12.80 7.01 -3.12
C HIS A 32 11.84 6.15 -2.28
N GLU A 33 11.56 6.41 -1.00
CA GLU A 33 10.65 5.54 -0.21
C GLU A 33 9.71 6.33 0.72
N HIS A 34 8.74 7.06 0.15
CA HIS A 34 7.85 7.93 0.95
C HIS A 34 6.36 7.83 0.64
N ALA A 35 5.98 7.15 -0.43
CA ALA A 35 4.57 6.97 -0.76
C ALA A 35 4.07 5.62 -0.25
N SER A 36 2.90 5.61 0.38
CA SER A 36 2.15 4.37 0.51
C SER A 36 1.55 4.03 -0.86
N TYR A 37 1.46 2.75 -1.22
CA TYR A 37 1.01 2.37 -2.56
C TYR A 37 0.35 1.00 -2.62
N LEU A 38 -0.44 0.81 -3.68
CA LEU A 38 -1.01 -0.47 -4.11
C LEU A 38 -0.42 -0.86 -5.46
N HIS A 39 -0.07 -2.13 -5.62
CA HIS A 39 0.47 -2.65 -6.87
C HIS A 39 0.20 -4.15 -7.04
N SER A 40 0.08 -4.63 -8.28
CA SER A 40 -0.03 -6.06 -8.58
C SER A 40 1.30 -6.63 -9.07
N GLY A 41 1.91 -7.50 -8.27
CA GLY A 41 3.23 -8.07 -8.54
C GLY A 41 3.34 -9.54 -8.16
N ARG A 42 4.57 -10.00 -7.95
CA ARG A 42 4.91 -11.30 -7.36
C ARG A 42 5.37 -11.09 -5.91
N LEU A 43 5.43 -12.19 -5.16
CA LEU A 43 5.94 -12.17 -3.79
C LEU A 43 7.34 -11.55 -3.73
N PHE A 44 7.56 -10.75 -2.69
CA PHE A 44 8.86 -10.13 -2.36
C PHE A 44 9.45 -9.20 -3.44
N GLN A 45 8.62 -8.61 -4.31
CA GLN A 45 9.07 -7.69 -5.36
C GLN A 45 9.12 -6.21 -4.95
N HIS A 46 9.05 -5.87 -3.66
CA HIS A 46 9.04 -4.47 -3.21
C HIS A 46 10.23 -3.68 -3.80
N GLU A 47 11.46 -4.19 -3.67
CA GLU A 47 12.66 -3.53 -4.16
C GLU A 47 12.64 -3.27 -5.67
N ILE A 48 12.03 -4.16 -6.45
CA ILE A 48 11.89 -4.02 -7.91
C ILE A 48 10.81 -2.98 -8.23
N VAL A 49 9.66 -3.07 -7.55
CA VAL A 49 8.51 -2.19 -7.76
C VAL A 49 8.84 -0.72 -7.46
N VAL A 50 9.68 -0.47 -6.45
CA VAL A 50 10.14 0.88 -6.11
C VAL A 50 11.06 1.47 -7.18
N GLN A 51 11.88 0.65 -7.84
CA GLN A 51 12.80 1.12 -8.91
C GLN A 51 12.07 1.41 -10.22
N GLU A 52 11.01 0.66 -10.53
CA GLU A 52 10.26 0.78 -11.79
C GLU A 52 9.13 1.81 -11.73
N GLU A 53 8.82 2.36 -10.54
CA GLU A 53 7.73 3.32 -10.29
C GLU A 53 6.34 2.87 -10.83
N GLY A 54 6.14 1.57 -11.02
CA GLY A 54 4.96 0.99 -11.68
C GLY A 54 3.71 0.90 -10.81
N PHE A 55 3.58 1.70 -9.75
CA PHE A 55 2.48 1.60 -8.79
C PHE A 55 1.12 1.74 -9.47
N SER A 56 0.14 0.93 -9.06
CA SER A 56 -1.23 1.06 -9.58
C SER A 56 -1.95 2.25 -8.96
N ALA A 57 -1.62 2.56 -7.71
CA ALA A 57 -2.01 3.79 -7.03
C ALA A 57 -1.02 4.09 -5.90
N SER A 58 -0.75 5.36 -5.62
CA SER A 58 0.14 5.77 -4.52
C SER A 58 -0.31 7.09 -3.91
N SER A 59 0.06 7.34 -2.64
CA SER A 59 -0.13 8.62 -1.99
C SER A 59 1.02 8.95 -1.05
N THR A 60 1.60 10.13 -1.24
CA THR A 60 2.57 10.77 -0.33
C THR A 60 1.87 11.54 0.78
N SER A 61 0.56 11.78 0.62
CA SER A 61 -0.28 12.52 1.58
C SER A 61 -0.97 11.61 2.58
N PHE A 62 -0.79 10.30 2.45
CA PHE A 62 -1.47 9.29 3.25
C PHE A 62 -1.30 9.49 4.76
N PHE A 63 -0.20 10.06 5.24
CA PHE A 63 0.01 10.30 6.67
C PHE A 63 -0.08 11.77 7.10
N ILE A 64 -0.39 12.70 6.19
CA ILE A 64 -0.40 14.12 6.53
C ILE A 64 -1.45 14.39 7.61
N GLY A 65 -1.03 15.04 8.69
CA GLY A 65 -1.90 15.40 9.82
C GLY A 65 -2.15 14.28 10.83
N CYS A 66 -1.74 13.04 10.55
CA CYS A 66 -1.87 11.93 11.49
C CYS A 66 -0.87 12.06 12.66
N ASN A 67 -1.33 11.75 13.88
CA ASN A 67 -0.43 11.63 15.02
C ASN A 67 0.35 10.31 14.96
N THR A 68 1.57 10.34 14.39
CA THR A 68 2.40 9.14 14.19
C THR A 68 2.93 8.50 15.48
N ASP A 69 2.70 9.13 16.64
CA ASP A 69 3.07 8.58 17.95
C ASP A 69 1.99 7.64 18.51
N ASP A 70 0.81 7.58 17.88
CA ASP A 70 -0.29 6.67 18.23
C ASP A 70 -0.25 5.37 17.41
N PHE A 71 -0.96 4.34 17.89
CA PHE A 71 -1.17 3.12 17.12
C PHE A 71 -1.97 3.39 15.84
N MET A 72 -1.29 3.31 14.71
CA MET A 72 -1.91 3.42 13.40
C MET A 72 -2.66 2.13 13.03
N THR A 73 -3.93 2.28 12.67
CA THR A 73 -4.76 1.18 12.16
C THR A 73 -5.20 1.52 10.75
N PHE A 74 -4.98 0.58 9.84
CA PHE A 74 -5.35 0.73 8.43
C PHE A 74 -6.41 -0.31 8.06
N ARG A 75 -7.18 0.01 7.02
CA ARG A 75 -8.14 -0.90 6.40
C ARG A 75 -7.74 -1.11 4.94
N LEU A 76 -7.60 -2.37 4.57
CA LEU A 76 -7.51 -2.82 3.19
C LEU A 76 -8.81 -3.52 2.82
N GLU A 77 -9.57 -2.93 1.90
CA GLU A 77 -10.84 -3.46 1.41
C GLU A 77 -10.66 -4.02 0.00
N LEU A 78 -11.18 -5.23 -0.25
CA LEU A 78 -11.11 -5.91 -1.54
C LEU A 78 -12.52 -6.20 -2.06
N GLN A 79 -12.94 -5.48 -3.09
CA GLN A 79 -14.22 -5.69 -3.76
C GLN A 79 -14.03 -6.58 -4.99
N ARG A 80 -14.18 -7.90 -4.79
CA ARG A 80 -13.92 -8.90 -5.84
C ARG A 80 -14.80 -8.77 -7.08
N SER A 81 -16.04 -8.28 -6.94
CA SER A 81 -16.96 -8.14 -8.06
C SER A 81 -16.55 -7.03 -9.05
N THR A 82 -15.81 -6.03 -8.58
CA THR A 82 -15.38 -4.87 -9.36
C THR A 82 -13.86 -4.83 -9.59
N GLY A 83 -13.10 -5.74 -8.97
CA GLY A 83 -11.65 -5.71 -8.99
C GLY A 83 -11.05 -4.55 -8.19
N THR A 84 -11.87 -3.86 -7.38
CA THR A 84 -11.44 -2.65 -6.67
C THR A 84 -10.74 -3.02 -5.36
N VAL A 85 -9.64 -2.34 -5.09
CA VAL A 85 -8.89 -2.43 -3.83
C VAL A 85 -8.72 -1.03 -3.27
N THR A 86 -9.04 -0.86 -1.99
CA THR A 86 -8.97 0.42 -1.29
C THR A 86 -8.16 0.28 0.00
N LEU A 87 -7.10 1.07 0.13
CA LEU A 87 -6.34 1.25 1.36
C LEU A 87 -6.73 2.58 2.02
N SER A 88 -7.05 2.55 3.31
CA SER A 88 -7.52 3.72 4.06
C SER A 88 -7.13 3.66 5.54
N HIS A 89 -7.25 4.77 6.25
CA HIS A 89 -7.16 4.81 7.71
C HIS A 89 -8.41 4.23 8.37
N SER A 90 -8.24 3.63 9.54
CA SER A 90 -9.32 3.05 10.33
C SER A 90 -9.20 3.45 11.81
N GLY A 91 -10.30 3.33 12.53
CA GLY A 91 -10.39 3.68 13.95
C GLY A 91 -10.12 5.16 14.19
N SER A 92 -9.49 5.48 15.33
CA SER A 92 -9.22 6.86 15.74
C SER A 92 -8.36 7.62 14.73
N ASN A 93 -7.51 6.95 13.95
CA ASN A 93 -6.66 7.63 12.97
C ASN A 93 -7.46 8.25 11.80
N SER A 94 -8.63 7.68 11.50
CA SER A 94 -9.50 8.20 10.45
C SER A 94 -10.02 9.60 10.73
N ILE A 95 -9.94 10.10 11.97
CA ILE A 95 -10.32 11.49 12.30
C ILE A 95 -9.28 12.52 11.86
N TYR A 96 -8.02 12.09 11.70
CA TYR A 96 -6.92 12.98 11.36
C TYR A 96 -6.75 13.11 9.84
N ASN A 97 -6.96 12.00 9.13
CA ASN A 97 -6.81 11.96 7.69
C ASN A 97 -7.78 10.94 7.08
N HIS A 98 -8.54 11.41 6.08
CA HIS A 98 -9.51 10.61 5.32
C HIS A 98 -8.98 10.15 3.96
N GLU A 99 -7.68 10.34 3.69
CA GLU A 99 -7.04 9.92 2.44
C GLU A 99 -7.25 8.42 2.21
N GLN A 100 -7.51 8.08 0.95
CA GLN A 100 -7.67 6.71 0.47
C GLN A 100 -6.80 6.50 -0.76
N ILE A 101 -6.22 5.30 -0.87
CA ILE A 101 -5.49 4.85 -2.05
C ILE A 101 -6.35 3.77 -2.70
N CYS A 102 -6.88 4.08 -3.89
CA CYS A 102 -7.80 3.20 -4.61
C CYS A 102 -7.19 2.75 -5.93
N ALA A 103 -7.24 1.47 -6.22
CA ALA A 103 -6.81 0.89 -7.50
C ALA A 103 -7.85 -0.14 -8.00
N THR A 104 -7.90 -0.33 -9.31
CA THR A 104 -8.70 -1.39 -9.96
C THR A 104 -7.75 -2.36 -10.63
N PHE A 105 -7.97 -3.65 -10.42
CA PHE A 105 -7.14 -4.76 -10.92
C PHE A 105 -7.96 -5.77 -11.72
#